data_AF-A0AB35M5R8-F1
#
_entry.id   AF-A0AB35M5R8-F1
#
_cell.length_a   1.000
_cell.length_b   1.000
_cell.length_c   1.000
_cell.angle_alpha   90.00
_cell.angle_beta   90.00
_cell.angle_gamma   90.00
#
_symmetry.space_group_name_H-M   'P 1'
#
loop_
_entity.id
_entity.type
_entity.pdbx_description
1 polymer ?
#
loop_
_entity_poly.entity_id
_entity_poly.type
_entity_poly.pdbx_seq_one_letter_code
_entity_poly.pdbx_strand_id
1 'polypeptide(L)' 'MECSRCGSNRVNLGESPADDDIVSCAECDEFLGVWFMLRDRLEASARKRATIDPALMANQVIKQLDAQA' A
#
# COMPACT_ATOMS: atom_id res chain seq x y z
N MET A 1 3.99 0.60 -0.35
CA MET A 1 4.21 1.61 -1.42
C MET A 1 5.58 1.32 -1.93
N GLU A 2 5.72 1.12 -3.23
CA GLU A 2 6.98 0.72 -3.83
C GLU A 2 7.79 1.95 -4.22
N CYS A 3 9.07 1.97 -3.85
CA CYS A 3 10.01 3.00 -4.26
C CYS A 3 10.30 2.84 -5.76
N SER A 4 10.02 3.88 -6.55
CA SER A 4 10.23 3.86 -8.01
C SER A 4 11.68 3.72 -8.43
N ARG A 5 12.64 3.99 -7.53
CA ARG A 5 14.07 3.91 -7.81
C ARG A 5 14.67 2.53 -7.61
N CYS A 6 14.23 1.80 -6.59
CA CYS A 6 14.83 0.51 -6.21
C CYS A 6 13.83 -0.65 -6.09
N GLY A 7 12.53 -0.41 -6.26
CA GLY A 7 11.49 -1.43 -6.10
C GLY A 7 11.23 -1.86 -4.64
N SER A 8 11.90 -1.23 -3.67
CA SER A 8 11.71 -1.58 -2.26
C SER A 8 10.38 -1.07 -1.73
N ASN A 9 9.73 -1.88 -0.90
CA ASN A 9 8.51 -1.49 -0.17
C ASN A 9 8.81 -1.01 1.26
N ARG A 10 10.08 -0.91 1.65
CA ARG A 10 10.51 -0.43 2.97
C ARG A 10 10.69 1.07 2.99
N VAL A 11 10.24 1.71 4.06
CA VAL A 11 10.30 3.15 4.26
C VAL A 11 10.96 3.49 5.59
N ASN A 12 11.67 4.62 5.63
CA ASN A 12 12.17 5.23 6.85
C ASN A 12 11.07 6.11 7.43
N LEU A 13 10.57 5.72 8.60
CA LEU A 13 9.55 6.45 9.34
C LEU A 13 9.70 6.12 10.83
N GLY A 14 9.55 7.12 11.70
CA GLY A 14 9.60 6.92 13.15
C GLY A 14 8.42 6.09 13.66
N GLU A 15 8.47 5.66 14.92
CA GLU A 15 7.38 4.91 15.56
C GLU A 15 6.10 5.73 15.75
N SER A 16 6.21 7.06 15.80
CA SER A 16 5.08 7.99 15.94
C SER A 16 5.30 9.22 15.05
N PRO A 17 5.08 9.07 13.73
CA PRO A 17 5.32 10.14 12.76
C PRO A 17 4.25 11.24 12.84
N ALA A 18 4.69 12.49 12.78
CA ALA A 18 3.86 13.66 12.62
C ALA A 18 3.30 13.76 11.19
N ASP A 19 2.23 14.53 10.99
CA ASP A 19 1.56 14.65 9.69
C ASP A 19 2.48 15.21 8.60
N ASP A 20 3.39 16.11 8.97
CA ASP A 20 4.37 16.77 8.11
C ASP A 20 5.69 16.00 7.94
N ASP A 21 5.84 14.84 8.58
CA ASP A 21 7.07 14.05 8.46
C ASP A 21 7.30 13.57 7.03
N ILE A 22 8.56 13.70 6.58
CA ILE A 22 9.01 13.20 5.29
C ILE A 22 9.18 11.69 5.37
N VAL A 23 8.65 11.00 4.36
CA VAL A 23 8.81 9.57 4.20
C VAL A 23 9.76 9.31 3.04
N SER A 24 10.85 8.61 3.33
CA SER A 24 11.87 8.21 2.36
C SER A 24 11.97 6.69 2.26
N CYS A 25 12.52 6.19 1.16
CA CYS A 25 12.81 4.78 1.00
C CYS A 25 13.94 4.33 1.94
N ALA A 26 13.76 3.23 2.66
CA ALA A 26 14.77 2.73 3.60
C ALA A 26 16.07 2.24 2.93
N GLU A 27 16.02 1.87 1.65
CA GLU A 27 17.15 1.25 0.94
C GLU A 27 17.99 2.26 0.14
N CYS A 28 17.37 3.33 -0.37
CA CYS A 28 18.03 4.29 -1.25
C CYS A 28 17.79 5.76 -0.87
N ASP A 29 17.12 6.00 0.26
CA ASP A 29 16.77 7.31 0.80
C ASP A 29 15.94 8.20 -0.16
N GLU A 30 15.38 7.61 -1.20
CA GLU A 30 14.58 8.32 -2.18
C GLU A 30 13.31 8.89 -1.52
N PHE A 31 13.01 10.16 -1.79
CA PHE A 31 11.81 10.82 -1.30
C PHE A 31 10.56 10.14 -1.85
N LEU A 32 9.65 9.71 -0.97
CA LEU A 32 8.40 9.06 -1.34
C LEU A 32 7.17 9.95 -1.11
N GLY A 33 7.28 10.94 -0.22
CA GLY A 33 6.20 11.87 0.08
C GLY A 33 6.20 12.36 1.52
N VAL A 34 5.05 12.92 1.93
CA VAL A 34 4.78 13.39 3.30
C VAL A 34 3.78 12.44 3.97
N TRP A 35 3.96 12.16 5.26
CA TRP A 35 3.23 11.13 5.98
C TRP A 35 1.72 11.27 5.89
N PHE A 36 1.14 12.47 6.09
CA PHE A 36 -0.30 12.70 5.99
C PHE A 36 -0.90 12.18 4.68
N MET A 37 -0.27 12.50 3.54
CA MET A 37 -0.76 12.07 2.22
C MET A 37 -0.68 10.55 2.04
N LEU A 38 0.38 9.94 2.59
CA LEU A 38 0.58 8.51 2.53
C LEU A 38 -0.39 7.76 3.44
N ARG A 39 -0.63 8.29 4.64
CA ARG A 39 -1.61 7.76 5.58
C ARG A 39 -3.01 7.78 4.98
N ASP A 40 -3.45 8.90 4.41
CA ASP A 40 -4.76 9.00 3.76
C ASP A 40 -4.93 7.94 2.65
N ARG A 41 -3.91 7.77 1.81
CA ARG A 41 -3.92 6.74 0.76
C ARG A 41 -3.97 5.33 1.33
N LEU A 42 -3.25 5.06 2.43
CA LEU A 42 -3.28 3.77 3.13
C LEU A 42 -4.65 3.51 3.77
N GLU A 43 -5.25 4.51 4.41
CA GLU A 43 -6.58 4.43 5.01
C GLU A 43 -7.65 4.21 3.94
N ALA A 44 -7.61 4.95 2.83
CA ALA A 44 -8.50 4.75 1.70
C ALA A 44 -8.35 3.33 1.11
N SER A 45 -7.12 2.83 1.03
CA SER A 45 -6.84 1.48 0.54
C SER A 45 -7.32 0.40 1.52
N ALA A 46 -7.16 0.63 2.83
CA ALA A 46 -7.62 -0.26 3.88
C ALA A 46 -9.16 -0.31 3.91
N ARG A 47 -9.83 0.84 3.78
CA ARG A 47 -11.30 0.92 3.65
C ARG A 47 -11.77 0.16 2.43
N LYS A 48 -11.15 0.36 1.26
CA LYS A 48 -11.46 -0.41 0.05
C LYS A 48 -11.31 -1.91 0.26
N ARG A 49 -10.25 -2.36 0.95
CA ARG A 49 -10.05 -3.77 1.29
C ARG A 49 -11.05 -4.30 2.32
N ALA A 50 -11.47 -3.49 3.28
CA ALA A 50 -12.47 -3.87 4.28
C ALA A 50 -13.88 -3.99 3.67
N THR A 51 -14.20 -3.20 2.64
CA THR A 51 -15.47 -3.32 1.89
C THR A 51 -15.47 -4.51 0.93
N ILE A 52 -14.30 -5.04 0.59
CA ILE A 52 -14.18 -6.23 -0.25
C ILE A 52 -14.45 -7.44 0.63
N ASP A 53 -15.63 -8.05 0.44
CA ASP A 53 -15.97 -9.31 1.08
C ASP A 53 -15.00 -10.42 0.59
N PRO A 54 -14.24 -11.06 1.50
CA PRO A 54 -13.24 -12.07 1.12
C PRO A 54 -13.85 -13.26 0.37
N ALA A 55 -15.11 -13.62 0.66
CA ALA A 55 -15.79 -14.71 -0.02
C ALA A 55 -16.20 -14.34 -1.45
N LEU A 56 -16.43 -13.05 -1.72
CA LEU A 56 -16.73 -12.54 -3.05
C LEU A 56 -15.46 -12.49 -3.93
N MET A 57 -14.31 -12.12 -3.36
CA MET A 57 -13.00 -12.22 -4.03
C MET A 57 -12.64 -13.67 -4.36
N ALA A 58 -12.81 -14.59 -3.41
CA ALA A 58 -12.53 -16.01 -3.64
C ALA A 58 -13.39 -16.57 -4.79
N ASN A 59 -14.68 -16.22 -4.84
CA ASN A 59 -15.56 -16.60 -5.94
C ASN A 59 -15.14 -16.01 -7.30
N GLN A 60 -14.70 -14.76 -7.33
CA GLN A 60 -14.20 -14.14 -8.57
C GLN A 60 -12.91 -14.78 -9.07
N VAL A 61 -11.97 -15.09 -8.16
CA VAL A 61 -10.70 -15.76 -8.51
C VAL A 61 -10.98 -17.18 -9.03
N ILE A 62 -11.84 -17.95 -8.37
CA ILE A 62 -12.22 -19.30 -8.82
C ILE A 62 -12.87 -19.24 -10.21
N LYS A 63 -13.80 -18.31 -10.45
CA LYS A 63 -14.42 -18.15 -11.77
C LYS A 63 -13.43 -17.75 -12.87
N GLN A 64 -12.41 -16.95 -12.56
CA GLN A 64 -11.38 -16.59 -13.54
C GLN A 64 -10.39 -17.73 -13.82
N LEU A 65 -10.13 -18.60 -12.85
CA LEU A 65 -9.35 -19.82 -13.05
C LEU A 65 -10.12 -20.84 -13.90
N ASP A 66 -11.42 -21.00 -13.64
CA ASP A 66 -12.29 -21.92 -14.39
C ASP A 66 -12.52 -21.44 -15.84
N ALA A 67 -12.62 -20.14 -16.07
CA ALA A 67 -12.76 -19.56 -17.42
C ALA A 67 -11.46 -19.60 -18.27
N GLN A 68 -10.32 -19.95 -17.67
CA GLN A 68 -9.03 -20.12 -18.35
C GLN A 68 -8.62 -21.59 -18.53
N ALA A 69 -9.45 -22.54 -18.06
CA ALA A 69 -9.30 -23.98 -18.25
C ALA A 69 -10.11 -24.48 -19.44
#